data_AF-A0A7W1AME8-F1
#
_entry.id   AF-A0A7W1AME8-F1
#
_cell.length_a   1.000
_cell.length_b   1.000
_cell.length_c   1.000
_cell.angle_alpha   90.00
_cell.angle_beta   90.00
_cell.angle_gamma   90.00
#
_symmetry.space_group_name_H-M   'P 1'
#
loop_
_entity.id
_entity.type
_entity.pdbx_description
1 polymer ?
#
loop_
_entity_poly.entity_id
_entity_poly.type
_entity_poly.pdbx_seq_one_letter_code
_entity_poly.pdbx_strand_id
1 'polypeptide(L)' 'MAAIYRVNSLRIRLIRLGQVTLNAEALRPAMNDHLTLLAALRTRDPQQATAAIEAHLTHARNRALGL' A
#
# COMPACT_ATOMS: atom_id res chain seq x y z
N MET A 1 5.11 7.04 20.83
CA MET A 1 5.23 5.63 20.40
C MET A 1 3.90 4.94 20.02
N ALA A 2 2.77 5.15 20.71
CA ALA A 2 1.53 4.39 20.47
C ALA A 2 0.90 4.58 19.06
N ALA A 3 1.04 5.76 18.45
CA ALA A 3 0.47 6.05 17.13
C ALA A 3 1.13 5.21 16.01
N ILE A 4 2.45 5.07 16.02
CA ILE A 4 3.20 4.26 15.04
C ILE A 4 2.80 2.79 15.15
N TYR A 5 2.65 2.27 16.37
CA TYR A 5 2.23 0.90 16.60
C TYR A 5 0.81 0.63 16.09
N ARG A 6 -0.12 1.56 16.32
CA ARG A 6 -1.52 1.46 15.84
C ARG A 6 -1.62 1.54 14.31
N VAL A 7 -0.83 2.42 13.69
CA VAL A 7 -0.75 2.51 12.23
C VAL A 7 -0.16 1.21 11.65
N ASN A 8 0.88 0.66 12.28
CA ASN A 8 1.48 -0.60 11.84
C ASN A 8 0.54 -1.80 12.00
N SER A 9 -0.20 -1.89 13.10
CA SER A 9 -1.15 -3.00 13.30
C SER A 9 -2.33 -2.96 12.31
N LEU A 10 -2.82 -1.75 11.97
CA LEU A 10 -3.80 -1.54 10.91
C LEU A 10 -3.27 -1.97 9.54
N ARG A 11 -2.03 -1.56 9.20
CA ARG A 11 -1.37 -1.96 7.95
C ARG A 11 -1.21 -3.48 7.86
N ILE A 12 -0.73 -4.14 8.91
CA ILE A 12 -0.57 -5.61 8.97
C ILE A 12 -1.91 -6.31 8.78
N ARG A 13 -2.98 -5.82 9.42
CA ARG A 13 -4.31 -6.40 9.30
C ARG A 13 -4.88 -6.23 7.89
N LEU A 14 -4.66 -5.07 7.25
CA LEU A 14 -5.04 -4.84 5.84
C LEU A 14 -4.24 -5.74 4.88
N ILE A 15 -2.94 -5.94 5.13
CA ILE A 15 -2.09 -6.87 4.35
C ILE A 15 -2.61 -8.31 4.49
N ARG A 16 -2.93 -8.76 5.71
CA ARG A 16 -3.50 -10.10 5.94
C ARG A 16 -4.86 -10.29 5.27
N LEU A 17 -5.70 -9.25 5.23
CA LEU A 17 -6.95 -9.28 4.48
C LEU A 17 -6.71 -9.36 2.97
N GLY A 18 -5.75 -8.60 2.43
CA GLY A 18 -5.34 -8.70 1.03
C GLY A 18 -4.69 -10.05 0.67
N GLN A 19 -4.06 -10.74 1.61
CA GLN A 19 -3.56 -12.10 1.42
C GLN A 19 -4.69 -13.13 1.23
N VAL A 20 -5.93 -12.81 1.62
CA VAL A 20 -7.11 -13.65 1.35
C VAL A 20 -7.68 -13.38 -0.06
N THR A 21 -7.20 -12.36 -0.79
CA THR A 21 -7.69 -11.99 -2.14
C THR A 21 -6.57 -11.67 -3.14
N LEU A 22 -5.46 -12.43 -3.12
CA LEU A 22 -4.52 -12.47 -4.24
C LEU A 22 -5.10 -13.35 -5.36
N ASN A 23 -5.98 -12.77 -6.18
CA ASN A 23 -6.44 -13.38 -7.42
C ASN A 23 -5.67 -12.79 -8.63
N ALA A 24 -5.80 -13.43 -9.79
CA ALA A 24 -5.06 -13.05 -10.99
C ALA A 24 -5.34 -11.59 -11.42
N GLU A 25 -6.54 -11.08 -11.15
CA GLU A 25 -6.96 -9.73 -11.52
C GLU A 25 -6.37 -8.66 -10.59
N ALA A 26 -6.26 -8.95 -9.30
CA ALA A 26 -5.73 -8.02 -8.29
C ALA A 26 -4.20 -7.94 -8.28
N LEU A 27 -3.51 -8.99 -8.77
CA LEU A 27 -2.05 -9.08 -8.73
C LEU A 27 -1.37 -7.97 -9.54
N ARG A 28 -1.75 -7.81 -10.81
CA ARG A 28 -1.09 -6.84 -11.70
C ARG A 28 -1.24 -5.38 -11.21
N PRO A 29 -2.44 -4.90 -10.83
CA PRO A 29 -2.61 -3.58 -10.24
C PRO A 29 -1.77 -3.38 -8.97
N ALA A 30 -1.74 -4.38 -8.07
CA ALA A 30 -0.96 -4.30 -6.85
C ALA A 30 0.55 -4.16 -7.12
N MET A 31 1.09 -4.91 -8.08
CA MET A 31 2.51 -4.79 -8.45
C MET A 31 2.83 -3.46 -9.12
N ASN A 32 1.93 -2.91 -9.94
CA ASN A 32 2.12 -1.59 -10.55
C ASN A 32 2.21 -0.48 -9.49
N ASP A 33 1.36 -0.52 -8.45
CA ASP A 33 1.45 0.44 -7.33
C ASP A 33 2.82 0.38 -6.64
N HIS A 34 3.37 -0.83 -6.45
CA HIS A 34 4.69 -0.99 -5.85
C HIS A 34 5.81 -0.43 -6.73
N LEU A 35 5.73 -0.61 -8.06
CA LEU A 35 6.70 -0.03 -8.99
C LEU A 35 6.68 1.51 -8.94
N THR A 36 5.49 2.12 -8.86
CA THR A 36 5.33 3.57 -8.68
C THR A 36 5.97 4.05 -7.38
N LEU A 37 5.73 3.33 -6.27
CA LEU A 37 6.37 3.65 -4.99
C LEU A 37 7.90 3.55 -5.07
N LEU A 38 8.43 2.49 -5.68
CA LEU A 38 9.87 2.32 -5.85
C LEU A 38 10.48 3.43 -6.72
N ALA A 39 9.79 3.87 -7.77
CA ALA A 39 10.21 5.00 -8.58
C ALA A 39 10.29 6.30 -7.75
N ALA A 40 9.28 6.57 -6.92
CA ALA A 40 9.27 7.72 -6.02
C ALA A 40 10.37 7.64 -4.96
N LEU A 41 10.63 6.47 -4.38
CA LEU A 41 11.72 6.31 -3.40
C LEU A 41 13.10 6.55 -4.02
N ARG A 42 13.28 6.19 -5.30
CA ARG A 42 14.55 6.40 -6.02
C ARG A 42 14.89 7.87 -6.24
N THR A 43 13.92 8.78 -6.25
CA THR A 43 14.18 10.22 -6.37
C THR A 43 14.81 10.82 -5.11
N ARG A 44 14.75 10.09 -3.98
CA ARG A 44 15.15 10.57 -2.64
C ARG A 44 14.43 11.85 -2.20
N ASP A 45 13.27 12.12 -2.78
CA ASP A 45 12.39 13.21 -2.38
C ASP A 45 11.40 12.71 -1.31
N PRO A 46 11.48 13.19 -0.06
CA PRO A 46 10.63 12.73 1.02
C PRO A 46 9.15 13.09 0.82
N GLN A 47 8.83 14.18 0.12
CA GLN A 47 7.44 14.57 -0.16
C GLN A 47 6.82 13.62 -1.19
N GLN A 48 7.54 13.35 -2.29
CA GLN A 48 7.08 12.40 -3.30
C GLN A 48 6.96 10.98 -2.75
N ALA A 49 7.92 10.55 -1.92
CA ALA A 49 7.85 9.25 -1.27
C ALA A 49 6.63 9.13 -0.35
N THR A 50 6.32 10.18 0.41
CA THR A 50 5.15 10.20 1.30
C THR A 50 3.85 10.12 0.51
N ALA A 51 3.70 10.95 -0.52
CA ALA A 51 2.52 10.92 -1.39
C ALA A 51 2.32 9.55 -2.07
N ALA A 52 3.41 8.93 -2.55
CA ALA A 52 3.34 7.61 -3.16
C ALA A 52 2.93 6.51 -2.17
N ILE A 53 3.37 6.59 -0.90
CA ILE A 53 2.97 5.66 0.16
C ILE A 53 1.48 5.83 0.49
N GLU A 54 0.98 7.06 0.57
CA GLU A 54 -0.43 7.34 0.84
C GLU A 54 -1.35 6.81 -0.27
N ALA A 55 -0.97 7.03 -1.53
CA ALA A 55 -1.67 6.47 -2.69
C ALA A 55 -1.70 4.94 -2.65
N HIS A 56 -0.54 4.31 -2.42
CA HIS A 56 -0.44 2.84 -2.32
C HIS A 56 -1.35 2.27 -1.22
N LEU A 57 -1.38 2.88 -0.04
CA LEU A 57 -2.25 2.45 1.06
C LEU A 57 -3.73 2.60 0.71
N THR A 58 -4.09 3.68 0.02
CA THR A 58 -5.46 3.95 -0.43
C THR A 58 -5.92 2.89 -1.44
N HIS A 59 -5.09 2.59 -2.45
CA HIS A 59 -5.41 1.56 -3.44
C HIS A 59 -5.50 0.17 -2.80
N ALA A 60 -4.59 -0.18 -1.88
CA ALA A 60 -4.64 -1.44 -1.15
C ALA A 60 -5.91 -1.57 -0.30
N ARG A 61 -6.32 -0.48 0.38
CA ARG A 61 -7.58 -0.41 1.12
C ARG A 61 -8.78 -0.60 0.20
N ASN A 62 -8.84 0.13 -0.92
CA ASN A 62 -9.97 0.05 -1.85
C ASN A 62 -10.13 -1.37 -2.42
N ARG A 63 -9.03 -2.02 -2.82
CA ARG A 63 -9.03 -3.43 -3.22
C ARG A 63 -9.54 -4.36 -2.13
N ALA A 64 -9.10 -4.16 -0.89
CA ALA A 64 -9.58 -4.96 0.25
C ALA A 64 -11.08 -4.74 0.54
N LEU A 65 -11.64 -3.60 0.14
CA LEU A 65 -13.06 -3.27 0.26
C LEU A 65 -13.88 -3.59 -1.01
N GLY A 66 -13.24 -3.98 -2.11
CA GLY A 66 -13.90 -4.19 -3.41
C GLY A 66 -14.41 -2.90 -4.07
N LEU A 67 -13.75 -1.77 -3.81
CA LEU A 67 -14.01 -0.44 -4.40
C LEU A 67 -13.04 -0.14 -5.54
#